data_AF-A0A2H3DRT8-F1
#
_entry.id   AF-A0A2H3DRT8-F1
#
_cell.length_a   1.000
_cell.length_b   1.000
_cell.length_c   1.000
_cell.angle_alpha   90.00
_cell.angle_beta   90.00
_cell.angle_gamma   90.00
#
_symmetry.space_group_name_H-M   'P 1'
#
loop_
_entity.id
_entity.type
_entity.pdbx_description
1 polymer ?
#
loop_
_entity_poly.entity_id
_entity_poly.type
_entity_poly.pdbx_seq_one_letter_code
_entity_poly.pdbx_strand_id
1 'polypeptide(L)'
;MQHRVSTKPSDKVTGLVYLLETQSIPIYDAEQSEEDAWDVLIDVMGSERRAQLLFYPGPGDRRKFWRPSWEQVMTNKIIAPRPPYNIGWVHRTHNSHADYYEGHEGYHIELGVVRGLSEVRKERKRRQGELVLKDTTWAPRKLKIVAPHEYPIPDGLYTLICSDSRLSSSYFWVVGQLRKDGKFKKVSVIRLADGEKVKRGFEPVEIFLC
;
A
#
# COMPACT_ATOMS: atom_id res chain seq x y z
N MET A 1 18.15 6.90 -33.15
CA MET A 1 17.16 6.10 -32.42
C MET A 1 15.96 5.89 -33.32
N GLN A 2 15.56 4.65 -33.60
CA GLN A 2 14.30 4.36 -34.31
C GLN A 2 13.11 4.55 -33.36
N HIS A 3 12.00 5.08 -33.87
CA HIS A 3 10.74 5.11 -33.12
C HIS A 3 10.25 3.69 -32.89
N ARG A 4 10.47 3.17 -31.67
CA ARG A 4 9.87 1.90 -31.24
C ARG A 4 8.54 2.22 -30.57
N VAL A 5 7.48 1.62 -31.06
CA VAL A 5 6.15 1.64 -30.47
C VAL A 5 5.87 0.29 -29.85
N SER A 6 5.13 0.24 -28.74
CA SER A 6 4.62 -1.02 -28.17
C SER A 6 3.76 -1.71 -29.24
N THR A 7 4.11 -2.95 -29.55
CA THR A 7 3.45 -3.79 -30.56
C THR A 7 2.59 -4.87 -29.95
N LYS A 8 2.92 -5.30 -28.73
CA LYS A 8 2.17 -6.25 -27.93
C LYS A 8 1.64 -5.57 -26.67
N PRO A 9 0.47 -6.00 -26.15
CA PRO A 9 -0.06 -5.47 -24.89
C PRO A 9 0.95 -5.57 -23.74
N SER A 10 1.66 -6.70 -23.62
CA SER A 10 2.66 -6.95 -22.57
C SER A 10 3.90 -6.05 -22.64
N ASP A 11 4.22 -5.44 -23.80
CA ASP A 11 5.36 -4.52 -23.94
C ASP A 11 5.28 -3.35 -22.96
N LYS A 12 4.06 -2.89 -22.62
CA LYS A 12 3.84 -1.80 -21.66
C LYS A 12 4.30 -2.19 -20.26
N VAL A 13 4.07 -3.44 -19.87
CA VAL A 13 4.50 -3.99 -18.59
C VAL A 13 6.02 -4.19 -18.60
N THR A 14 6.55 -4.80 -19.67
CA THR A 14 7.98 -5.06 -19.81
C THR A 14 8.81 -3.78 -19.81
N GLY A 15 8.29 -2.68 -20.38
CA GLY A 15 8.93 -1.37 -20.34
C GLY A 15 9.18 -0.84 -18.92
N LEU A 16 8.43 -1.31 -17.92
CA LEU A 16 8.58 -0.89 -16.52
C LEU A 16 9.72 -1.57 -15.78
N VAL A 17 10.30 -2.66 -16.32
CA VAL A 17 11.42 -3.40 -15.70
C VAL A 17 12.56 -2.45 -15.30
N TYR A 18 12.91 -1.51 -16.19
CA TYR A 18 13.97 -0.52 -15.93
C TYR A 18 13.63 0.51 -14.85
N LEU A 19 12.34 0.76 -14.58
CA LEU A 19 11.88 1.78 -13.64
C LEU A 19 11.65 1.22 -12.22
N LEU A 20 11.41 -0.08 -12.11
CA LEU A 20 10.93 -0.72 -10.88
C LEU A 20 12.02 -1.52 -10.14
N GLU A 21 13.29 -1.25 -10.43
CA GLU A 21 14.46 -1.82 -9.73
C GLU A 21 14.33 -3.33 -9.51
N THR A 22 14.09 -4.05 -10.61
CA THR A 22 13.93 -5.50 -10.59
C THR A 22 15.23 -6.19 -10.22
N GLN A 23 15.16 -7.22 -9.37
CA GLN A 23 16.30 -8.06 -8.98
C GLN A 23 16.79 -8.97 -10.12
N SER A 24 15.91 -9.27 -11.07
CA SER A 24 16.22 -9.99 -12.30
C SER A 24 15.34 -9.51 -13.44
N ILE A 25 15.78 -9.73 -14.68
CA ILE A 25 14.98 -9.42 -15.86
C ILE A 25 13.97 -10.57 -16.05
N PRO A 26 12.66 -10.31 -16.04
CA PRO A 26 11.67 -11.35 -16.26
C PRO A 26 11.72 -11.85 -17.71
N ILE A 27 11.42 -13.12 -17.93
CA ILE A 27 11.32 -13.67 -19.27
C ILE A 27 10.17 -12.97 -19.99
N TYR A 28 10.44 -12.46 -21.18
CA TYR A 28 9.42 -11.89 -22.03
C TYR A 28 8.69 -13.00 -22.78
N ASP A 29 7.38 -13.07 -22.59
CA ASP A 29 6.46 -13.89 -23.37
C ASP A 29 5.48 -12.97 -24.09
N ALA A 30 5.37 -13.13 -25.41
CA ALA A 30 4.49 -12.32 -26.24
C ALA A 30 3.03 -12.80 -26.22
N GLU A 31 2.80 -14.04 -25.75
CA GLU A 31 1.48 -14.67 -25.67
C GLU A 31 0.84 -14.50 -24.29
N GLN A 32 1.63 -14.15 -23.27
CA GLN A 32 1.11 -13.92 -21.91
C GLN A 32 0.20 -12.68 -21.84
N SER A 33 -0.79 -12.73 -20.95
CA SER A 33 -1.65 -11.58 -20.69
C SER A 33 -0.90 -10.45 -19.97
N GLU A 34 -1.40 -9.22 -20.05
CA GLU A 34 -0.80 -8.10 -19.32
C GLU A 34 -0.85 -8.29 -17.80
N GLU A 35 -1.89 -8.95 -17.28
CA GLU A 35 -2.01 -9.24 -15.86
C GLU A 35 -0.99 -10.30 -15.42
N ASP A 36 -0.77 -11.35 -16.22
CA ASP A 36 0.24 -12.36 -15.92
C ASP A 36 1.66 -11.75 -16.00
N ALA A 37 1.92 -10.90 -17.00
CA ALA A 37 3.16 -10.14 -17.10
C ALA A 37 3.38 -9.24 -15.88
N TRP A 38 2.32 -8.62 -15.37
CA TRP A 38 2.36 -7.75 -14.19
C TRP A 38 2.68 -8.54 -12.92
N ASP A 39 2.10 -9.72 -12.77
CA ASP A 39 2.40 -10.65 -11.67
C ASP A 39 3.87 -11.08 -11.69
N VAL A 40 4.39 -11.48 -12.86
CA VAL A 40 5.80 -11.84 -13.04
C VAL A 40 6.73 -10.66 -12.74
N LEU A 41 6.36 -9.44 -13.14
CA LEU A 41 7.14 -8.24 -12.87
C LEU A 41 7.21 -7.92 -11.37
N ILE A 42 6.09 -8.00 -10.66
CA ILE A 42 6.03 -7.80 -9.20
C ILE A 42 6.87 -8.85 -8.47
N ASP A 43 6.88 -10.08 -8.97
CA ASP A 43 7.67 -11.16 -8.40
C ASP A 43 9.17 -10.85 -8.43
N VAL A 44 9.68 -10.27 -9.51
CA VAL A 44 11.10 -9.89 -9.63
C VAL A 44 11.40 -8.47 -9.15
N MET A 45 10.39 -7.66 -8.85
CA MET A 45 10.52 -6.28 -8.34
C MET A 45 11.31 -6.24 -7.02
N GLY A 46 12.11 -5.19 -6.80
CA GLY A 46 12.77 -4.97 -5.50
C GLY A 46 11.77 -4.91 -4.34
N SER A 47 12.12 -5.42 -3.16
CA SER A 47 11.19 -5.51 -2.02
C SER A 47 10.67 -4.14 -1.55
N GLU A 48 11.49 -3.09 -1.64
CA GLU A 48 11.06 -1.71 -1.33
C GLU A 48 10.06 -1.18 -2.36
N ARG A 49 10.27 -1.48 -3.65
CA ARG A 49 9.35 -1.12 -4.73
C ARG A 49 8.02 -1.85 -4.60
N ARG A 50 8.04 -3.11 -4.19
CA ARG A 50 6.81 -3.82 -3.80
C ARG A 50 6.11 -3.14 -2.63
N ALA A 51 6.83 -2.70 -1.60
CA ALA A 51 6.21 -1.95 -0.51
C ALA A 51 5.49 -0.69 -1.01
N GLN A 52 5.98 -0.01 -2.07
CA GLN A 52 5.28 1.15 -2.65
C GLN A 52 3.88 0.78 -3.18
N LEU A 53 3.71 -0.43 -3.71
CA LEU A 53 2.40 -0.95 -4.14
C LEU A 53 1.44 -1.20 -2.97
N LEU A 54 1.95 -1.56 -1.78
CA LEU A 54 1.15 -1.69 -0.57
C LEU A 54 0.46 -0.36 -0.21
N PHE A 55 1.09 0.77 -0.52
CA PHE A 55 0.54 2.11 -0.29
C PHE A 55 -0.34 2.64 -1.44
N TYR A 56 -0.63 1.81 -2.45
CA TYR A 56 -1.62 2.15 -3.47
C TYR A 56 -2.99 2.44 -2.82
N PRO A 57 -3.77 3.44 -3.29
CA PRO A 57 -4.98 3.86 -2.59
C PRO A 57 -6.06 2.79 -2.38
N GLY A 58 -6.28 1.94 -3.40
CA GLY A 58 -7.27 0.88 -3.36
C GLY A 58 -6.71 -0.44 -2.84
N PRO A 59 -7.58 -1.36 -2.41
CA PRO A 59 -7.21 -2.76 -2.30
C PRO A 59 -7.07 -3.36 -3.71
N GLY A 60 -6.23 -4.38 -3.83
CA GLY A 60 -6.21 -5.23 -5.00
C GLY A 60 -7.54 -5.92 -5.22
N ASP A 61 -7.88 -6.15 -6.49
CA ASP A 61 -9.12 -6.80 -6.92
C ASP A 61 -8.91 -8.22 -7.47
N ARG A 62 -7.67 -8.73 -7.39
CA ARG A 62 -7.30 -10.09 -7.81
C ARG A 62 -6.97 -10.95 -6.58
N ARG A 63 -6.07 -11.93 -6.75
CA ARG A 63 -5.68 -12.89 -5.71
C ARG A 63 -4.96 -12.26 -4.52
N LYS A 64 -4.27 -11.13 -4.75
CA LYS A 64 -3.50 -10.39 -3.74
C LYS A 64 -4.19 -9.05 -3.50
N PHE A 65 -4.72 -8.84 -2.30
CA PHE A 65 -5.46 -7.62 -1.95
C PHE A 65 -4.52 -6.47 -1.57
N TRP A 66 -3.26 -6.76 -1.26
CA TRP A 66 -2.31 -5.74 -0.83
C TRP A 66 -1.76 -4.86 -1.97
N ARG A 67 -1.78 -5.36 -3.21
CA ARG A 67 -1.26 -4.68 -4.42
C ARG A 67 -2.33 -4.49 -5.49
N PRO A 68 -2.19 -3.49 -6.37
CA PRO A 68 -3.11 -3.32 -7.48
C PRO A 68 -2.90 -4.37 -8.59
N SER A 69 -3.96 -4.63 -9.36
CA SER A 69 -3.87 -5.31 -10.66
C SER A 69 -3.34 -4.39 -11.75
N TRP A 70 -2.97 -4.95 -12.91
CA TRP A 70 -2.55 -4.14 -14.06
C TRP A 70 -3.68 -3.21 -14.50
N GLU A 71 -4.89 -3.73 -14.54
CA GLU A 71 -6.09 -2.95 -14.88
C GLU A 71 -6.27 -1.76 -13.92
N GLN A 72 -6.11 -1.97 -12.61
CA GLN A 72 -6.16 -0.87 -11.64
C GLN A 72 -5.04 0.15 -11.85
N VAL A 73 -3.82 -0.26 -12.18
CA VAL A 73 -2.72 0.67 -12.48
C VAL A 73 -3.04 1.52 -13.71
N MET A 74 -3.63 0.92 -14.74
CA MET A 74 -3.88 1.59 -16.02
C MET A 74 -5.14 2.45 -16.05
N THR A 75 -6.16 2.10 -15.27
CA THR A 75 -7.46 2.80 -15.27
C THR A 75 -7.52 3.94 -14.25
N ASN A 76 -6.68 3.88 -13.20
CA ASN A 76 -6.82 4.79 -12.09
C ASN A 76 -6.20 6.16 -12.39
N LYS A 77 -7.04 7.20 -12.37
CA LYS A 77 -6.61 8.60 -12.53
C LYS A 77 -6.10 9.22 -11.22
N ILE A 78 -6.15 8.46 -10.12
CA ILE A 78 -5.76 8.95 -8.81
C ILE A 78 -4.24 9.08 -8.77
N ILE A 79 -3.76 10.33 -8.79
CA ILE A 79 -2.40 10.65 -8.40
C ILE A 79 -2.30 10.35 -6.90
N ALA A 80 -1.90 9.12 -6.57
CA ALA A 80 -1.56 8.78 -5.20
C ALA A 80 -0.47 9.76 -4.73
N PRO A 81 -0.61 10.37 -3.55
CA PRO A 81 0.49 11.14 -2.99
C PRO A 81 1.73 10.26 -2.97
N ARG A 82 2.88 10.79 -3.40
CA ARG A 82 4.14 10.06 -3.36
C ARG A 82 4.36 9.58 -1.92
N PRO A 83 4.40 8.26 -1.66
CA PRO A 83 4.69 7.79 -0.32
C PRO A 83 6.07 8.30 0.10
N PRO A 84 6.30 8.50 1.41
CA PRO A 84 7.57 8.99 1.91
C PRO A 84 8.71 8.03 1.54
N TYR A 85 9.94 8.53 1.56
CA TYR A 85 11.11 7.67 1.51
C TYR A 85 11.13 6.77 2.76
N ASN A 86 11.54 5.50 2.59
CA ASN A 86 11.67 4.47 3.64
C ASN A 86 10.36 3.85 4.15
N ILE A 87 9.44 3.40 3.29
CA ILE A 87 8.16 2.73 3.67
C ILE A 87 8.28 1.22 4.02
N GLY A 88 9.49 0.69 4.22
CA GLY A 88 9.72 -0.74 4.50
C GLY A 88 9.81 -1.59 3.24
N TRP A 89 9.67 -2.89 3.42
CA TRP A 89 9.87 -3.90 2.39
C TRP A 89 8.71 -4.90 2.35
N VAL A 90 8.36 -5.35 1.15
CA VAL A 90 7.50 -6.52 0.97
C VAL A 90 8.33 -7.65 0.39
N HIS A 91 8.49 -8.68 1.21
CA HIS A 91 9.24 -9.89 0.89
C HIS A 91 8.30 -10.97 0.40
N ARG A 92 8.85 -11.89 -0.37
CA ARG A 92 8.18 -13.11 -0.80
C ARG A 92 8.86 -14.30 -0.15
N THR A 93 8.07 -15.20 0.38
CA THR A 93 8.57 -16.50 0.85
C THR A 93 8.86 -17.39 -0.36
N HIS A 94 10.00 -18.09 -0.35
CA HIS A 94 10.37 -18.98 -1.45
C HIS A 94 9.39 -20.15 -1.66
N ASN A 95 8.67 -20.57 -0.60
CA ASN A 95 7.99 -21.87 -0.58
C ASN A 95 6.45 -21.81 -0.50
N SER A 96 5.83 -20.68 -0.13
CA SER A 96 4.38 -20.64 0.14
C SER A 96 3.60 -19.62 -0.69
N HIS A 97 4.25 -18.95 -1.65
CA HIS A 97 3.70 -17.78 -2.37
C HIS A 97 3.13 -16.72 -1.41
N ALA A 98 3.51 -16.75 -0.13
CA ALA A 98 3.10 -15.77 0.85
C ALA A 98 4.01 -14.55 0.73
N ASP A 99 3.39 -13.38 0.81
CA ASP A 99 4.08 -12.11 0.88
C ASP A 99 3.99 -11.62 2.31
N TYR A 100 5.04 -11.01 2.83
CA TYR A 100 4.99 -10.36 4.13
C TYR A 100 5.64 -8.99 4.06
N TYR A 101 5.06 -8.08 4.82
CA TYR A 101 5.58 -6.75 5.04
C TYR A 101 6.54 -6.76 6.22
N GLU A 102 7.70 -6.14 6.04
CA GLU A 102 8.72 -5.90 7.05
C GLU A 102 8.99 -4.39 7.05
N GLY A 103 8.74 -3.73 8.19
CA GLY A 103 9.03 -2.30 8.33
C GLY A 103 10.52 -2.02 8.55
N HIS A 104 10.96 -0.77 8.36
CA HIS A 104 12.26 -0.35 8.93
C HIS A 104 12.16 -0.28 10.48
N GLU A 105 13.24 0.11 11.16
CA GLU A 105 13.22 0.38 12.61
C GLU A 105 12.09 1.34 13.04
N GLY A 106 11.16 0.88 13.89
CA GLY A 106 10.13 1.74 14.53
C GLY A 106 8.76 1.76 13.85
N TYR A 107 8.50 0.79 12.97
CA TYR A 107 7.17 0.50 12.41
C TYR A 107 6.34 -0.31 13.40
N HIS A 108 5.08 0.05 13.62
CA HIS A 108 4.23 -0.58 14.62
C HIS A 108 2.85 -0.88 14.05
N ILE A 109 2.23 -1.94 14.58
CA ILE A 109 0.83 -2.25 14.34
C ILE A 109 -0.01 -1.56 15.39
N GLU A 110 -0.98 -0.76 14.95
CA GLU A 110 -1.99 -0.23 15.86
C GLU A 110 -3.38 -0.79 15.56
N LEU A 111 -4.15 -0.94 16.62
CA LEU A 111 -5.60 -1.08 16.53
C LEU A 111 -6.23 0.30 16.69
N GLY A 112 -6.91 0.76 15.66
CA GLY A 112 -7.51 2.08 15.62
C GLY A 112 -8.93 2.06 15.10
N VAL A 113 -9.80 2.87 15.71
CA VAL A 113 -11.16 3.09 15.21
C VAL A 113 -11.13 4.24 14.21
N VAL A 114 -11.41 3.94 12.95
CA VAL A 114 -11.51 4.91 11.86
C VAL A 114 -12.97 5.35 11.72
N ARG A 115 -13.20 6.67 11.56
CA ARG A 115 -14.53 7.25 11.36
C ARG A 115 -14.52 8.39 10.36
N GLY A 116 -15.64 8.59 9.67
CA GLY A 116 -15.88 9.76 8.81
C GLY A 116 -15.22 9.69 7.43
N LEU A 117 -14.76 8.50 7.01
CA LEU A 117 -14.17 8.28 5.69
C LEU A 117 -15.03 7.38 4.79
N SER A 118 -16.24 7.03 5.21
CA SER A 118 -17.13 6.12 4.46
C SER A 118 -17.74 6.76 3.20
N GLU A 119 -18.11 8.04 3.27
CA GLU A 119 -18.78 8.75 2.17
C GLU A 119 -17.80 9.28 1.11
N VAL A 120 -18.02 8.91 -0.14
CA VAL A 120 -17.32 9.51 -1.30
C VAL A 120 -18.06 10.77 -1.71
N ARG A 121 -17.56 11.94 -1.32
CA ARG A 121 -18.16 13.24 -1.68
C ARG A 121 -17.93 13.54 -3.16
N LYS A 122 -18.95 14.09 -3.83
CA LYS A 122 -18.85 14.56 -5.23
C LYS A 122 -17.89 15.75 -5.41
N GLU A 123 -17.58 16.46 -4.32
CA GLU A 123 -16.63 17.57 -4.35
C GLU A 123 -15.18 17.06 -4.32
N ARG A 124 -14.28 17.72 -5.06
CA ARG A 124 -12.82 17.43 -5.09
C ARG A 124 -12.08 17.68 -3.76
N LYS A 125 -12.79 17.86 -2.64
CA LYS A 125 -12.18 18.07 -1.34
C LYS A 125 -11.70 16.72 -0.79
N ARG A 126 -10.48 16.71 -0.24
CA ARG A 126 -9.92 15.52 0.43
C ARG A 126 -10.87 15.08 1.55
N ARG A 127 -11.18 13.78 1.63
CA ARG A 127 -12.02 13.24 2.70
C ARG A 127 -11.26 13.30 4.02
N GLN A 128 -11.91 13.80 5.06
CA GLN A 128 -11.34 13.96 6.38
C GLN A 128 -12.16 13.17 7.38
N GLY A 129 -11.47 12.56 8.33
CA GLY A 129 -12.07 11.74 9.34
C GLY A 129 -11.27 11.77 10.63
N GLU A 130 -11.59 10.84 11.50
CA GLU A 130 -10.97 10.72 12.81
C GLU A 130 -10.44 9.30 13.00
N LEU A 131 -9.29 9.22 13.64
CA LEU A 131 -8.68 7.99 14.09
C LEU A 131 -8.58 8.02 15.61
N VAL A 132 -9.17 7.02 16.26
CA VAL A 132 -9.04 6.84 17.71
C VAL A 132 -8.13 5.66 17.98
N LEU A 133 -6.94 5.96 18.49
CA LEU A 133 -5.95 4.97 18.90
C LEU A 133 -6.11 4.63 20.37
N LYS A 134 -5.87 3.37 20.71
CA LYS A 134 -5.68 2.94 22.09
C LYS A 134 -4.18 2.89 22.35
N ASP A 135 -3.68 3.86 23.12
CA ASP A 135 -2.29 3.83 23.57
C ASP A 135 -2.11 2.80 24.71
N THR A 136 -0.86 2.43 24.97
CA THR A 136 -0.39 1.65 26.12
C THR A 136 -0.86 2.20 27.48
N THR A 137 -1.17 3.50 27.53
CA THR A 137 -1.74 4.19 28.69
C THR A 137 -3.26 4.03 28.84
N TRP A 138 -3.91 3.28 27.95
CA TRP A 138 -5.37 3.05 27.86
C TRP A 138 -6.24 4.31 27.67
N ALA A 139 -5.63 5.49 27.56
CA ALA A 139 -6.34 6.71 27.18
C ALA A 139 -6.55 6.74 25.66
N PRO A 140 -7.80 6.86 25.16
CA PRO A 140 -8.05 6.94 23.74
C PRO A 140 -7.52 8.27 23.18
N ARG A 141 -6.61 8.19 22.20
CA ARG A 141 -6.09 9.36 21.50
C ARG A 141 -6.81 9.55 20.19
N LYS A 142 -7.45 10.70 20.02
CA LYS A 142 -8.11 11.08 18.77
C LYS A 142 -7.14 11.90 17.90
N LEU A 143 -7.01 11.51 16.63
CA LEU A 143 -6.19 12.14 15.61
C LEU A 143 -7.06 12.49 14.41
N LYS A 144 -6.78 13.62 13.76
CA LYS A 144 -7.38 13.95 12.47
C LYS A 144 -6.65 13.23 11.34
N ILE A 145 -7.41 12.60 10.45
CA ILE A 145 -6.89 11.84 9.31
C ILE A 145 -7.51 12.31 8.00
N VAL A 146 -6.81 12.03 6.91
CA VAL A 146 -7.20 12.39 5.55
C VAL A 146 -7.03 11.19 4.63
N ALA A 147 -8.05 10.92 3.81
CA ALA A 147 -7.95 9.98 2.68
C ALA A 147 -7.75 10.78 1.38
N PRO A 148 -6.55 10.75 0.76
CA PRO A 148 -6.22 11.54 -0.43
C PRO A 148 -6.74 10.94 -1.74
N HIS A 149 -7.73 10.05 -1.68
CA HIS A 149 -8.27 9.27 -2.79
C HIS A 149 -9.78 9.07 -2.63
N GLU A 150 -10.41 8.40 -3.59
CA GLU A 150 -11.87 8.22 -3.64
C GLU A 150 -12.35 6.89 -3.01
N TYR A 151 -11.47 5.91 -2.79
CA TYR A 151 -11.88 4.62 -2.19
C TYR A 151 -12.51 4.76 -0.79
N PRO A 152 -13.79 4.38 -0.59
CA PRO A 152 -14.47 4.50 0.70
C PRO A 152 -13.76 3.68 1.78
N ILE A 153 -13.66 4.23 2.98
CA ILE A 153 -13.14 3.51 4.15
C ILE A 153 -14.27 3.51 5.17
N PRO A 154 -14.99 2.37 5.32
CA PRO A 154 -16.08 2.27 6.28
C PRO A 154 -15.64 2.62 7.70
N ASP A 155 -16.58 3.09 8.51
CA ASP A 155 -16.31 3.31 9.93
C ASP A 155 -16.13 1.94 10.62
N GLY A 156 -15.09 1.80 11.44
CA GLY A 156 -14.79 0.51 12.04
C GLY A 156 -13.46 0.45 12.77
N LEU A 157 -13.20 -0.72 13.36
CA LEU A 157 -11.92 -1.06 13.96
C LEU A 157 -11.01 -1.68 12.89
N TYR A 158 -9.79 -1.15 12.78
CA TYR A 158 -8.81 -1.57 11.80
C TYR A 158 -7.45 -1.84 12.44
N THR A 159 -6.69 -2.69 11.77
CA THR A 159 -5.26 -2.86 11.93
C THR A 159 -4.55 -1.86 11.03
N LEU A 160 -3.56 -1.15 11.56
CA LEU A 160 -2.87 -0.06 10.87
C LEU A 160 -1.38 -0.38 10.75
N ILE A 161 -0.84 -0.29 9.54
CA ILE A 161 0.61 -0.37 9.29
C ILE A 161 1.10 1.05 9.06
N CYS A 162 1.90 1.58 9.99
CA CYS A 162 2.44 2.94 9.90
C CYS A 162 3.61 3.01 8.92
N SER A 163 3.85 4.15 8.24
CA SER A 163 5.13 4.44 7.61
C SER A 163 6.04 5.29 8.50
N ASP A 164 7.27 4.84 8.77
CA ASP A 164 8.34 5.66 9.34
C ASP A 164 8.77 6.65 8.27
N SER A 165 8.42 7.90 8.51
CA SER A 165 9.26 8.97 8.02
C SER A 165 9.81 9.73 9.22
N ARG A 166 11.05 9.40 9.63
CA ARG A 166 11.84 10.24 10.54
C ARG A 166 12.01 11.66 9.98
N LEU A 167 11.81 11.82 8.66
CA LEU A 167 12.11 13.01 7.88
C LEU A 167 10.87 13.75 7.35
N SER A 168 9.66 13.17 7.47
CA SER A 168 8.43 13.78 6.95
C SER A 168 7.37 13.92 8.02
N SER A 169 6.71 15.08 8.03
CA SER A 169 5.48 15.33 8.79
C SER A 169 4.26 14.58 8.22
N SER A 170 4.38 13.94 7.05
CA SER A 170 3.30 13.19 6.40
C SER A 170 3.42 11.69 6.69
N TYR A 171 2.80 11.24 7.78
CA TYR A 171 2.66 9.82 8.06
C TYR A 171 1.59 9.21 7.16
N PHE A 172 1.95 8.15 6.43
CA PHE A 172 1.01 7.36 5.61
C PHE A 172 0.80 6.01 6.26
N TRP A 173 -0.46 5.63 6.44
CA TRP A 173 -0.81 4.40 7.11
C TRP A 173 -1.63 3.52 6.17
N VAL A 174 -1.33 2.23 6.16
CA VAL A 174 -2.14 1.25 5.46
C VAL A 174 -3.23 0.79 6.41
N VAL A 175 -4.48 0.95 5.99
CA VAL A 175 -5.66 0.52 6.73
C VAL A 175 -6.05 -0.86 6.24
N GLY A 176 -6.21 -1.81 7.16
CA GLY A 176 -6.65 -3.16 6.82
C GLY A 176 -7.18 -3.93 8.01
N GLN A 177 -7.48 -5.19 7.79
CA GLN A 177 -8.02 -6.11 8.79
C GLN A 177 -7.14 -7.34 8.88
N LEU A 178 -6.77 -7.72 10.10
CA LEU A 178 -6.14 -9.02 10.34
C LEU A 178 -7.21 -10.12 10.25
N ARG A 179 -7.04 -11.03 9.29
CA ARG A 179 -7.92 -12.18 9.11
C ARG A 179 -7.63 -13.26 10.16
N LYS A 180 -8.55 -14.22 10.30
CA LYS A 180 -8.39 -15.38 11.20
C LYS A 180 -7.17 -16.26 10.88
N ASP A 181 -6.71 -16.24 9.63
CA ASP A 181 -5.51 -16.96 9.16
C ASP A 181 -4.21 -16.17 9.39
N GLY A 182 -4.26 -15.05 10.13
CA GLY A 182 -3.10 -14.22 10.43
C GLY A 182 -2.65 -13.31 9.29
N LYS A 183 -3.37 -13.28 8.15
CA LYS A 183 -3.02 -12.42 7.01
C LYS A 183 -3.71 -11.07 7.09
N PHE A 184 -2.96 -10.01 6.84
CA PHE A 184 -3.46 -8.66 6.73
C PHE A 184 -4.15 -8.44 5.37
N LYS A 185 -5.46 -8.20 5.42
CA LYS A 185 -6.24 -7.80 4.25
C LYS A 185 -6.33 -6.28 4.20
N LYS A 186 -5.64 -5.69 3.24
CA LYS A 186 -5.69 -4.26 2.97
C LYS A 186 -7.11 -3.82 2.62
N VAL A 187 -7.48 -2.65 3.12
CA VAL A 187 -8.71 -1.92 2.77
C VAL A 187 -8.35 -0.67 1.99
N SER A 188 -7.45 0.16 2.51
CA SER A 188 -7.06 1.42 1.86
C SER A 188 -5.84 2.05 2.54
N VAL A 189 -5.58 3.34 2.29
CA VAL A 189 -4.52 4.10 2.93
C VAL A 189 -5.05 5.42 3.48
N ILE A 190 -4.44 5.92 4.54
CA ILE A 190 -4.76 7.24 5.12
C ILE A 190 -3.47 7.98 5.39
N ARG A 191 -3.58 9.30 5.57
CA ARG A 191 -2.50 10.10 6.12
C ARG A 191 -2.99 10.90 7.32
N LEU A 192 -2.08 11.22 8.23
CA LEU A 192 -2.39 12.20 9.28
C LEU A 192 -2.64 13.59 8.68
N ALA A 193 -3.54 14.33 9.31
CA ALA A 193 -3.73 15.75 9.00
C ALA A 193 -2.52 16.57 9.45
N ASP A 194 -2.32 17.71 8.80
CA ASP A 194 -1.14 18.54 9.04
C ASP A 194 -1.14 19.04 10.49
N GLY A 195 -0.01 18.85 11.20
CA GLY A 195 0.15 19.22 12.61
C GLY A 195 -0.08 18.09 13.62
N GLU A 196 -0.65 16.96 13.21
CA GLU A 196 -0.78 15.77 14.05
C GLU A 196 0.56 15.04 14.20
N LYS A 197 0.84 14.50 15.39
CA LYS A 197 2.09 13.75 15.68
C LYS A 197 1.81 12.53 16.53
N VAL A 198 2.33 11.36 16.18
CA VAL A 198 2.17 10.14 16.99
C VAL A 198 3.49 9.80 17.70
N LYS A 199 3.44 9.50 19.01
CA LYS A 199 4.61 9.02 19.76
C LYS A 199 4.80 7.54 19.44
N ARG A 200 6.06 7.14 19.29
CA ARG A 200 6.45 5.83 18.75
C ARG A 200 6.67 4.81 19.86
N GLY A 201 6.27 3.56 19.60
CA GLY A 201 6.83 2.36 20.22
C GLY A 201 7.71 1.63 19.20
N PHE A 202 8.77 0.96 19.65
CA PHE A 202 9.68 0.20 18.78
C PHE A 202 9.38 -1.29 18.95
N GLU A 203 8.68 -1.88 17.99
CA GLU A 203 8.64 -3.34 17.86
C GLU A 203 8.73 -3.69 16.38
N PRO A 204 9.78 -4.40 15.92
CA PRO A 204 9.80 -4.92 14.56
C PRO A 204 8.63 -5.90 14.40
N VAL A 205 7.86 -5.76 13.32
CA VAL A 205 6.73 -6.65 13.04
C VAL A 205 6.78 -7.15 11.61
N GLU A 206 6.78 -8.47 11.46
CA GLU A 206 6.49 -9.15 10.20
C GLU A 206 4.98 -9.34 10.06
N ILE A 207 4.42 -8.91 8.93
CA ILE A 207 2.98 -8.98 8.68
C ILE A 207 2.73 -9.70 7.36
N PHE A 208 2.20 -10.92 7.44
CA PHE A 208 1.78 -11.64 6.23
C PHE A 208 0.63 -10.92 5.54
N LEU A 209 0.74 -10.71 4.24
CA LEU A 209 -0.22 -9.98 3.42
C LEU A 209 -1.16 -10.95 2.70
N CYS A 210 -2.42 -10.54 2.57
CA CYS A 210 -3.45 -11.25 1.83
C CYS A 210 -3.42 -10.94 0.34
#